data_AF-A0A420WK85-F1
#
_entry.id   AF-A0A420WK85-F1
#
_cell.length_a   1.000
_cell.length_b   1.000
_cell.length_c   1.000
_cell.angle_alpha   90.00
_cell.angle_beta   90.00
_cell.angle_gamma   90.00
#
_symmetry.space_group_name_H-M   'P 1'
#
loop_
_entity.id
_entity.type
_entity.pdbx_description
1 polymer ?
#
loop_
_entity_poly.entity_id
_entity_poly.type
_entity_poly.pdbx_seq_one_letter_code
_entity_poly.pdbx_strand_id
1 'polypeptide(L)'
;MLALRKLRLSSFGLCLVLGLSACSSINLPDIDFMGSSEFEEEARNIDQTIPSVEEAPEIPMDTRPASDWDDAADSMLVIKQGFKVPKTDQPMTAEELEQQYQSLKAQAQAYKADDPQ
;
A
#
# COMPACT_ATOMS: atom_id res chain seq x y z
N MET A 1 -36.00 -5.54 61.04
CA MET A 1 -35.62 -4.73 59.87
C MET A 1 -34.41 -3.87 60.24
N LEU A 2 -33.43 -3.78 59.34
CA LEU A 2 -32.11 -3.11 59.45
C LEU A 2 -31.12 -3.78 60.43
N ALA A 3 -29.83 -3.93 60.15
CA ALA A 3 -28.97 -3.66 58.99
C ALA A 3 -27.54 -4.18 59.30
N LEU A 4 -26.81 -4.60 58.25
CA LEU A 4 -25.34 -4.53 58.03
C LEU A 4 -24.40 -5.06 59.15
N ARG A 5 -23.39 -5.92 58.92
CA ARG A 5 -22.16 -5.81 58.07
C ARG A 5 -21.21 -6.89 58.68
N LYS A 6 -20.39 -7.69 57.99
CA LYS A 6 -19.17 -7.36 57.24
C LYS A 6 -18.60 -8.63 56.57
N LEU A 7 -18.08 -8.43 55.35
CA LEU A 7 -17.10 -9.25 54.61
C LEU A 7 -16.01 -9.90 55.48
N ARG A 8 -15.57 -11.10 55.10
CA ARG A 8 -14.13 -11.42 54.92
C ARG A 8 -13.91 -12.38 53.75
N LEU A 9 -13.42 -11.80 52.66
CA LEU A 9 -12.76 -12.37 51.50
C LEU A 9 -11.37 -12.87 51.95
N SER A 10 -11.07 -14.16 51.93
CA SER A 10 -9.69 -14.67 52.07
C SER A 10 -9.64 -16.18 51.86
N SER A 11 -9.79 -16.67 50.62
CA SER A 11 -9.40 -18.04 50.21
C SER A 11 -9.47 -18.18 48.68
N PHE A 12 -8.74 -17.35 47.95
CA PHE A 12 -8.46 -17.56 46.52
C PHE A 12 -7.02 -17.16 46.26
N GLY A 13 -6.09 -18.02 46.66
CA GLY A 13 -4.67 -17.73 46.59
C GLY A 13 -3.82 -18.98 46.76
N LEU A 14 -4.15 -20.07 46.06
CA LEU A 14 -3.31 -21.26 46.08
C LEU A 14 -3.47 -22.20 44.86
N CYS A 15 -3.71 -21.68 43.65
CA CYS A 15 -3.74 -22.52 42.44
C CYS A 15 -2.90 -22.00 41.26
N LEU A 16 -2.17 -20.89 41.39
CA LEU A 16 -1.48 -20.27 40.25
C LEU A 16 0.01 -20.61 40.09
N VAL A 17 0.59 -21.48 40.94
CA VAL A 17 2.06 -21.68 40.98
C VAL A 17 2.53 -23.03 40.41
N LEU A 18 1.62 -23.95 40.05
CA LEU A 18 2.00 -25.28 39.55
C LEU A 18 1.91 -25.44 38.02
N GLY A 19 1.55 -24.40 37.27
CA GLY A 19 1.39 -24.46 35.81
C GLY A 19 2.62 -24.02 34.98
N LEU A 20 3.67 -23.50 35.61
CA LEU A 20 4.79 -22.85 34.91
C LEU A 20 6.00 -23.78 34.63
N SER A 21 5.93 -25.07 34.99
CA SER A 21 7.04 -26.02 34.78
C SER A 21 6.96 -26.83 33.47
N ALA A 22 6.21 -26.38 32.47
CA ALA A 22 6.14 -27.04 31.16
C ALA A 22 6.53 -26.10 30.00
N CYS A 23 7.68 -25.42 30.12
CA CYS A 23 8.41 -24.92 28.96
C CYS A 23 9.65 -25.80 28.76
N SER A 24 9.46 -27.03 28.28
CA SER A 24 10.60 -27.80 27.78
C SER A 24 11.06 -27.17 26.47
N SER A 25 12.25 -26.61 26.45
CA SER A 25 12.92 -26.22 25.21
C SER A 25 13.18 -27.48 24.39
N ILE A 26 12.42 -27.68 23.31
CA ILE A 26 12.74 -28.70 22.30
C ILE A 26 13.96 -28.16 21.55
N ASN A 27 15.10 -28.84 21.70
CA ASN A 27 16.26 -28.62 20.83
C ASN A 27 15.89 -29.15 19.44
N LEU A 28 15.48 -28.25 18.55
CA LEU A 28 15.39 -28.54 17.12
C LEU A 28 16.83 -28.66 16.59
N PRO A 29 17.15 -29.67 15.77
CA PRO A 29 18.43 -29.70 15.07
C PRO A 29 18.54 -28.46 14.18
N ASP A 30 19.74 -27.91 14.03
CA ASP A 30 20.04 -26.88 13.05
C ASP A 30 19.84 -27.49 11.65
N ILE A 31 18.64 -27.33 11.10
CA ILE A 31 18.38 -27.66 9.72
C ILE A 31 18.91 -26.48 8.91
N ASP A 32 20.08 -26.66 8.32
CA ASP A 32 20.63 -25.72 7.35
C ASP A 32 19.79 -25.78 6.07
N PHE A 33 18.71 -24.99 6.04
CA PHE A 33 17.88 -24.77 4.86
C PHE A 33 18.55 -23.85 3.83
N MET A 34 19.74 -23.34 4.13
CA MET A 34 20.44 -22.36 3.30
C MET A 34 21.68 -22.99 2.67
N GLY A 35 21.44 -23.91 1.73
CA GLY A 35 22.31 -23.89 0.55
C GLY A 35 22.34 -22.45 0.03
N SER A 36 23.53 -21.93 -0.29
CA SER A 36 23.74 -20.53 -0.71
C SER A 36 22.63 -20.13 -1.68
N SER A 37 21.79 -19.19 -1.24
CA SER A 37 20.62 -18.81 -2.03
C SER A 37 21.08 -18.23 -3.37
N GLU A 38 20.29 -18.40 -4.44
CA GLU A 38 20.59 -17.78 -5.73
C GLU A 38 20.77 -16.25 -5.58
N PHE A 39 20.08 -15.65 -4.61
CA PHE A 39 20.25 -14.25 -4.21
C PHE A 39 21.66 -13.92 -3.68
N GLU A 40 22.32 -14.84 -2.97
CA GLU A 40 23.67 -14.64 -2.44
C GLU A 40 24.74 -14.73 -3.53
N GLU A 41 24.49 -15.53 -4.58
CA GLU A 41 25.36 -15.58 -5.76
C GLU A 41 25.18 -14.33 -6.64
N GLU A 42 23.93 -13.90 -6.87
CA GLU A 42 23.64 -12.64 -7.57
C GLU A 42 24.16 -11.42 -6.81
N ALA A 43 24.02 -11.37 -5.48
CA ALA A 43 24.55 -10.29 -4.66
C ALA A 43 26.08 -10.13 -4.77
N ARG A 44 26.81 -11.25 -4.88
CA ARG A 44 28.27 -11.25 -5.11
C ARG A 44 28.66 -10.82 -6.53
N ASN A 45 27.75 -10.96 -7.48
CA ASN A 45 27.94 -10.62 -8.89
C ASN A 45 27.30 -9.27 -9.27
N ILE A 46 26.82 -8.48 -8.30
CA ILE A 46 26.33 -7.12 -8.56
C ILE A 46 27.45 -6.32 -9.22
N ASP A 47 27.10 -5.69 -10.33
CA ASP A 47 28.01 -4.85 -11.11
C ASP A 47 28.62 -3.77 -10.21
N GLN A 48 29.96 -3.76 -10.10
CA GLN A 48 30.70 -2.82 -9.26
C GLN A 48 30.62 -1.37 -9.76
N THR A 49 30.05 -1.13 -10.94
CA THR A 49 29.73 0.21 -11.42
C THR A 49 28.46 0.80 -10.78
N ILE A 50 27.64 -0.04 -10.12
CA ILE A 50 26.49 0.43 -9.35
C ILE A 50 27.02 1.06 -8.05
N PRO A 51 26.68 2.34 -7.76
CA PRO A 51 27.13 3.03 -6.56
C PRO A 51 26.73 2.27 -5.29
N SER A 52 27.61 2.29 -4.30
CA SER A 52 27.32 1.67 -3.00
C SER A 52 26.19 2.41 -2.29
N VAL A 53 25.38 1.70 -1.49
CA VAL A 53 24.27 2.30 -0.74
C VAL A 53 24.81 3.31 0.29
N GLU A 54 26.01 3.09 0.81
CA GLU A 54 26.73 4.00 1.68
C GLU A 54 27.15 5.31 0.98
N GLU A 55 27.26 5.30 -0.34
CA GLU A 55 27.55 6.46 -1.17
C GLU A 55 26.27 7.19 -1.63
N ALA A 56 25.09 6.62 -1.38
CA ALA A 56 23.83 7.26 -1.68
C ALA A 56 23.64 8.48 -0.75
N PRO A 57 23.16 9.62 -1.27
CA PRO A 57 22.86 10.76 -0.42
C PRO A 57 21.72 10.42 0.56
N GLU A 58 21.88 10.77 1.84
CA GLU A 58 20.89 10.48 2.90
C GLU A 58 19.51 11.09 2.61
N ILE A 59 19.49 12.19 1.86
CA ILE A 59 18.29 12.86 1.37
C ILE A 59 18.42 13.05 -0.14
N PRO A 60 17.33 12.89 -0.92
CA PRO A 60 17.39 13.19 -2.34
C PRO A 60 17.82 14.65 -2.52
N MET A 61 18.88 14.85 -3.29
CA MET A 61 19.47 16.17 -3.54
C MET A 61 18.54 17.09 -4.34
N ASP A 62 17.56 16.50 -5.02
CA ASP A 62 16.54 17.17 -5.82
C ASP A 62 15.15 16.99 -5.18
N THR A 63 15.01 17.48 -3.94
CA THR A 63 13.68 17.62 -3.34
C THR A 63 13.19 19.04 -3.51
N ARG A 64 11.97 19.16 -4.01
CA ARG A 64 11.24 20.42 -4.06
C ARG A 64 11.02 20.94 -2.61
N PRO A 65 11.23 22.24 -2.34
CA PRO A 65 11.03 22.78 -1.00
C PRO A 65 9.54 22.71 -0.60
N ALA A 66 9.29 22.69 0.71
CA ALA A 66 7.94 22.54 1.26
C ALA A 66 6.96 23.61 0.76
N SER A 67 7.42 24.86 0.64
CA SER A 67 6.62 25.98 0.11
C SER A 67 6.02 25.67 -1.26
N ASP A 68 6.80 25.06 -2.13
CA ASP A 68 6.35 24.85 -3.49
C ASP A 68 5.35 23.67 -3.54
N TRP A 69 5.48 22.70 -2.63
CA TRP A 69 4.46 21.66 -2.44
C TRP A 69 3.14 22.25 -1.99
N ASP A 70 3.19 23.19 -1.04
CA ASP A 70 2.00 23.90 -0.55
C ASP A 70 1.35 24.71 -1.68
N ASP A 71 2.13 25.47 -2.46
CA ASP A 71 1.63 26.25 -3.61
C ASP A 71 0.96 25.37 -4.68
N ALA A 72 1.53 24.20 -4.95
CA ALA A 72 0.95 23.26 -5.90
C ALA A 72 -0.34 22.62 -5.36
N ALA A 73 -0.39 22.31 -4.06
CA ALA A 73 -1.59 21.81 -3.41
C ALA A 73 -2.72 22.85 -3.48
N ASP A 74 -2.42 24.11 -3.17
CA ASP A 74 -3.38 25.22 -3.26
C ASP A 74 -3.88 25.43 -4.68
N SER A 75 -2.99 25.35 -5.67
CA SER A 75 -3.35 25.42 -7.09
C SER A 75 -4.35 24.32 -7.49
N MET A 76 -4.14 23.09 -7.02
CA MET A 76 -5.05 21.97 -7.26
C MET A 76 -6.41 22.15 -6.57
N LEU A 77 -6.43 22.75 -5.37
CA LEU A 77 -7.68 23.08 -4.67
C LEU A 77 -8.50 24.10 -5.45
N VAL A 78 -7.86 25.12 -6.03
CA VAL A 78 -8.54 26.12 -6.88
C VAL A 78 -9.16 25.46 -8.10
N ILE A 79 -8.42 24.58 -8.80
CA ILE A 79 -8.93 23.85 -9.97
C ILE A 79 -10.15 23.00 -9.59
N LYS A 80 -10.06 22.28 -8.46
CA LYS A 80 -11.16 21.45 -7.94
C LYS A 80 -12.39 22.29 -7.61
N GLN A 81 -12.23 23.46 -6.99
CA GLN A 81 -13.35 24.36 -6.66
C GLN A 81 -13.99 24.96 -7.92
N GLY A 82 -13.19 25.23 -8.95
CA GLY A 82 -13.66 25.73 -10.24
C GLY A 82 -14.32 24.66 -11.12
N PHE A 83 -14.11 23.38 -10.82
CA PHE A 83 -14.67 22.29 -11.60
C PHE A 83 -16.20 22.24 -11.46
N LYS A 84 -16.88 22.45 -12.58
CA LYS A 84 -18.32 22.21 -12.70
C LYS A 84 -18.51 20.88 -13.40
N VAL A 85 -19.18 19.94 -12.72
CA VAL A 85 -19.62 18.69 -13.35
C VAL A 85 -20.42 19.07 -14.59
N PRO A 86 -20.01 18.60 -15.80
CA PRO A 86 -20.80 18.81 -17.00
C PRO A 86 -22.22 18.31 -16.74
N LYS A 87 -23.23 19.09 -17.13
CA LYS A 87 -24.59 18.55 -17.16
C LYS A 87 -24.57 17.45 -18.21
N THR A 88 -24.65 16.21 -17.76
CA THR A 88 -25.00 15.10 -18.64
C THR A 88 -26.44 15.34 -19.04
N ASP A 89 -26.63 15.83 -20.27
CA ASP A 89 -27.93 15.71 -20.93
C ASP A 89 -28.30 14.23 -20.89
N GLN A 90 -29.52 13.96 -20.43
CA GLN A 90 -30.24 12.69 -20.29
C GLN A 90 -29.43 11.40 -20.52
N PRO A 91 -29.50 10.41 -19.59
CA PRO A 91 -28.85 9.13 -19.82
C PRO A 91 -29.32 8.56 -21.18
N MET A 92 -28.40 8.45 -22.12
CA MET A 92 -28.65 7.85 -23.43
C MET A 92 -29.19 6.43 -23.19
N THR A 93 -30.16 6.02 -24.00
CA THR A 93 -30.61 4.63 -23.93
C THR A 93 -29.47 3.70 -24.36
N ALA A 94 -29.54 2.42 -23.99
CA ALA A 94 -28.53 1.45 -24.37
C ALA A 94 -28.38 1.37 -25.91
N GLU A 95 -29.47 1.58 -26.65
CA GLU A 95 -29.48 1.61 -28.11
C GLU A 95 -28.74 2.83 -28.69
N GLU A 96 -28.93 4.02 -28.11
CA GLU A 96 -28.25 5.25 -28.54
C GLU A 96 -26.74 5.17 -28.28
N LEU A 97 -26.36 4.52 -27.18
CA LEU A 97 -24.96 4.33 -26.79
C LEU A 97 -24.25 3.33 -27.73
N GLU A 98 -24.90 2.25 -28.12
CA GLU A 98 -24.38 1.29 -29.11
C GLU A 98 -24.20 1.96 -30.48
N GLN A 99 -25.16 2.78 -30.91
CA GLN A 99 -25.03 3.52 -32.17
C GLN A 99 -23.85 4.49 -32.16
N GLN A 100 -23.66 5.25 -31.07
CA GLN A 100 -22.48 6.11 -30.92
C GLN A 100 -21.18 5.32 -30.94
N TYR A 101 -21.13 4.20 -30.22
CA TYR A 101 -19.96 3.33 -30.16
C TYR A 101 -19.57 2.82 -31.55
N GLN A 102 -20.52 2.33 -32.35
CA GLN A 102 -20.24 1.87 -33.71
C GLN A 102 -19.77 3.03 -34.61
N SER A 103 -20.35 4.22 -34.46
CA SER A 103 -19.93 5.40 -35.22
C SER A 103 -18.49 5.82 -34.91
N LEU A 104 -18.11 5.81 -33.62
CA LEU A 104 -16.78 6.20 -33.15
C LEU A 104 -15.74 5.15 -33.56
N LYS A 105 -16.10 3.87 -33.49
CA LYS A 105 -15.27 2.77 -33.97
C LYS A 105 -14.98 2.90 -35.47
N ALA A 106 -15.98 3.23 -36.28
CA ALA A 106 -15.80 3.46 -37.71
C ALA A 106 -14.88 4.66 -37.99
N GLN A 107 -15.06 5.77 -37.26
CA GLN A 107 -14.18 6.93 -37.36
C GLN A 107 -12.74 6.60 -36.98
N ALA A 108 -12.52 5.90 -35.86
CA ALA A 108 -11.19 5.49 -35.43
C ALA A 108 -10.49 4.57 -36.44
N GLN A 109 -11.25 3.68 -37.09
CA GLN A 109 -10.73 2.83 -38.15
C GLN A 109 -10.36 3.63 -39.41
N ALA A 110 -11.16 4.63 -39.78
CA ALA A 110 -10.84 5.53 -40.88
C ALA A 110 -9.56 6.32 -40.60
N TYR A 111 -9.41 6.91 -39.41
CA TYR A 111 -8.18 7.58 -38.99
C TYR A 111 -6.96 6.66 -39.02
N LYS A 112 -7.11 5.42 -38.56
CA LYS A 112 -6.03 4.42 -38.62
C LYS A 112 -5.64 4.07 -40.07
N ALA A 113 -6.58 4.07 -40.99
CA ALA A 113 -6.31 3.78 -42.40
C ALA A 113 -5.63 4.95 -43.12
N ASP A 114 -5.85 6.19 -42.67
CA ASP A 114 -5.22 7.42 -43.19
C ASP A 114 -3.85 7.71 -42.56
N ASP A 115 -3.45 6.98 -41.51
CA ASP A 115 -2.15 7.16 -40.85
C ASP A 115 -1.03 6.60 -41.75
N PRO A 116 -0.11 7.45 -42.26
CA PRO A 116 1.03 6.98 -43.04
C PRO A 116 1.94 6.12 -42.15
N GLN A 117 2.27 4.92 -42.63
CA GLN A 117 3.14 3.96 -41.93
C GLN A 117 4.53 4.51 -41.62
#